data_AF-A0AA39MDU4-F1
#
_entry.id   AF-A0AA39MDU4-F1
#
_cell.length_a   1.000
_cell.length_b   1.000
_cell.length_c   1.000
_cell.angle_alpha   90.00
_cell.angle_beta   90.00
_cell.angle_gamma   90.00
#
_symmetry.space_group_name_H-M   'P 1'
#
loop_
_entity.id
_entity.type
_entity.pdbx_description
1 polymer ?
#
loop_
_entity_poly.entity_id
_entity_poly.type
_entity_poly.pdbx_seq_one_letter_code
_entity_poly.pdbx_strand_id
1 'polypeptide(L)'
;SSGSFLLSSSPLTSAVSPPMYSTLPISPMKHHYTELLNIEPETEYEQALLEALQESQDIIQQQKLQIRGMQATMVIQNVYVGDSHLQLQEHEERKKRPKKRTRIMGDGMAKLMTGDEFTQCVEEHEQEGIDEQKAKDARVELMEHYKMAIKEWEEREKQR
;
A
#
# COMPACT_ATOMS: atom_id res chain seq x y z
N SER A 1 -16.96 7.61 11.67
CA SER A 1 -16.73 9.01 11.25
C SER A 1 -15.23 9.18 11.05
N SER A 2 -14.76 9.29 9.81
CA SER A 2 -13.34 9.28 9.42
C SER A 2 -12.63 10.63 9.61
N GLY A 3 -13.24 11.61 10.29
CA GLY A 3 -12.65 12.95 10.49
C GLY A 3 -12.24 13.29 11.92
N SER A 4 -12.47 12.39 12.89
CA SER A 4 -12.18 12.66 14.31
C SER A 4 -10.69 12.92 14.59
N PHE A 5 -9.80 12.40 13.74
CA PHE A 5 -8.36 12.62 13.87
C PHE A 5 -7.94 14.07 13.60
N LEU A 6 -8.72 14.85 12.84
CA LEU A 6 -8.40 16.26 12.56
C LEU A 6 -8.59 17.17 13.78
N LEU A 7 -9.43 16.74 14.72
CA LEU A 7 -9.72 17.46 15.97
C LEU A 7 -8.92 16.93 17.16
N SER A 8 -8.26 15.79 16.99
CA SER A 8 -7.51 15.09 18.02
C SER A 8 -6.05 15.55 18.01
N SER A 9 -5.53 15.94 19.17
CA SER A 9 -4.10 16.17 19.37
C SER A 9 -3.28 14.88 19.51
N SER A 10 -3.94 13.72 19.59
CA SER A 10 -3.26 12.42 19.68
C SER A 10 -2.70 11.99 18.32
N PRO A 11 -1.52 11.35 18.29
CA PRO A 11 -0.92 10.87 17.04
C PRO A 11 -1.82 9.85 16.34
N LEU A 12 -1.78 9.84 15.01
CA LEU A 12 -2.49 8.86 14.19
C LEU A 12 -2.04 7.44 14.56
N THR A 13 -3.02 6.56 14.78
CA THR A 13 -2.80 5.14 15.09
C THR A 13 -3.43 4.27 14.00
N SER A 14 -2.96 3.03 13.88
CA SER A 14 -3.50 2.09 12.90
C SER A 14 -4.97 1.71 13.16
N ALA A 15 -5.48 1.98 14.37
CA ALA A 15 -6.89 1.77 14.70
C ALA A 15 -7.85 2.73 13.96
N VAL A 16 -7.36 3.87 13.48
CA VAL A 16 -8.19 4.83 12.73
C VAL A 16 -8.14 4.47 11.26
N SER A 17 -9.30 4.10 10.69
CA SER A 17 -9.41 3.84 9.26
C SER A 17 -9.16 5.13 8.47
N PRO A 18 -8.26 5.12 7.48
CA PRO A 18 -8.03 6.28 6.63
C PRO A 18 -9.27 6.57 5.75
N PRO A 19 -9.45 7.83 5.30
CA PRO A 19 -10.45 8.14 4.30
C PRO A 19 -10.08 7.47 2.97
N MET A 20 -10.96 6.58 2.47
CA MET A 20 -10.84 6.06 1.11
C MET A 20 -11.63 6.94 0.15
N TYR A 21 -10.97 7.31 -0.93
CA TYR A 21 -11.52 8.16 -1.95
C TYR A 21 -12.05 7.32 -3.12
N SER A 22 -13.35 7.42 -3.43
CA SER A 22 -13.94 6.68 -4.56
C SER A 22 -13.70 7.40 -5.89
N THR A 23 -13.11 6.72 -6.86
CA THR A 23 -13.02 7.21 -8.24
C THR A 23 -14.27 6.86 -9.03
N LEU A 24 -14.74 7.79 -9.86
CA LEU A 24 -15.88 7.58 -10.74
C LEU A 24 -15.39 7.27 -12.17
N PRO A 25 -16.06 6.39 -12.93
CA PRO A 25 -15.69 6.15 -14.31
C PRO A 25 -15.82 7.43 -15.15
N ILE A 26 -14.73 7.85 -15.79
CA ILE A 26 -14.75 8.99 -16.72
C ILE A 26 -15.18 8.47 -18.09
N SER A 27 -16.27 9.03 -18.61
CA SER A 27 -16.71 8.75 -19.98
C SER A 27 -15.61 9.16 -20.99
N PRO A 28 -15.37 8.37 -22.05
CA PRO A 28 -14.35 8.68 -23.05
C PRO A 28 -14.54 10.08 -23.64
N MET A 29 -13.42 10.70 -24.04
CA MET A 29 -13.47 11.93 -24.84
C MET A 29 -14.02 11.57 -26.22
N LYS A 30 -15.19 12.12 -26.52
CA LYS A 30 -15.81 12.00 -27.83
C LYS A 30 -15.78 13.38 -28.47
N HIS A 31 -15.31 13.42 -29.71
CA HIS A 31 -15.45 14.62 -30.53
C HIS A 31 -16.87 14.62 -31.06
N HIS A 32 -17.72 15.43 -30.43
CA HIS A 32 -19.10 15.62 -30.89
C HIS A 32 -19.10 16.67 -32.00
N TYR A 33 -20.05 16.57 -32.93
CA TYR A 33 -20.30 17.61 -33.93
C TYR A 33 -19.09 17.97 -34.80
N THR A 34 -18.17 17.04 -35.04
CA THR A 34 -16.99 17.26 -35.90
C THR A 34 -17.37 17.69 -37.31
N GLU A 35 -18.49 17.17 -37.81
CA GLU A 35 -19.03 17.55 -39.12
C GLU A 35 -19.47 19.02 -39.13
N LEU A 36 -20.17 19.48 -38.09
CA LEU A 36 -20.62 20.88 -37.97
C LEU A 36 -19.46 21.87 -37.81
N LEU A 37 -18.37 21.43 -37.17
CA LEU A 37 -17.15 22.24 -37.01
C LEU A 37 -16.38 22.44 -38.32
N ASN A 38 -16.60 21.58 -39.31
CA ASN A 38 -15.93 21.65 -40.61
C ASN A 38 -16.74 22.44 -41.66
N ILE A 39 -17.95 22.87 -41.34
CA ILE A 39 -18.80 23.66 -42.24
C ILE A 39 -18.29 25.09 -42.28
N GLU A 40 -18.14 25.64 -43.48
CA GLU A 40 -17.83 27.06 -43.67
C GLU A 40 -19.13 27.87 -43.45
N PRO A 41 -19.15 28.81 -42.48
CA PRO A 41 -20.37 29.57 -42.17
C PRO A 41 -20.67 30.58 -43.29
N GLU A 42 -21.93 30.68 -43.69
CA GLU A 42 -22.37 31.63 -44.71
C GLU A 42 -22.84 32.96 -44.08
N THR A 43 -23.20 32.94 -42.80
CA THR A 43 -23.73 34.11 -42.07
C THR A 43 -22.92 34.43 -40.81
N GLU A 44 -22.91 35.70 -40.40
CA GLU A 44 -22.25 36.15 -39.16
C GLU A 44 -22.82 35.44 -37.91
N TYR A 45 -24.11 35.11 -37.93
CA TYR A 45 -24.75 34.39 -36.82
C TYR A 45 -24.24 32.95 -36.71
N GLU A 46 -24.08 32.25 -37.85
CA GLU A 46 -23.50 30.90 -37.88
C GLU A 46 -22.05 30.90 -37.41
N GLN A 47 -21.27 31.92 -37.79
CA GLN A 47 -19.92 32.08 -37.30
C GLN A 47 -19.89 32.21 -35.77
N ALA A 48 -20.70 33.10 -35.20
CA ALA A 48 -20.77 33.27 -33.75
C ALA A 48 -21.21 31.99 -33.02
N LEU A 49 -22.10 31.21 -33.63
CA LEU A 49 -22.60 29.95 -33.06
C LEU A 49 -21.52 28.85 -33.13
N LEU A 50 -20.74 28.81 -34.21
CA LEU A 50 -19.62 27.89 -34.38
C LEU A 50 -18.49 28.21 -33.38
N GLU A 51 -18.15 29.49 -33.19
CA GLU A 51 -17.19 29.94 -32.17
C GLU A 51 -17.65 29.52 -30.76
N ALA A 52 -18.90 29.79 -30.39
CA ALA A 52 -19.45 29.37 -29.09
C ALA A 52 -19.44 27.84 -28.90
N LEU A 53 -19.68 27.08 -29.98
CA LEU A 53 -19.62 25.62 -29.95
C LEU A 53 -18.19 25.14 -29.71
N GLN A 54 -17.19 25.69 -30.42
CA GLN A 54 -15.77 25.39 -30.20
C GLN A 54 -15.34 25.68 -28.76
N GLU A 55 -15.64 26.88 -28.26
CA GLU A 55 -15.32 27.27 -26.89
C GLU A 55 -15.93 26.30 -25.87
N SER A 56 -17.20 25.92 -26.06
CA SER A 56 -17.88 24.97 -25.18
C SER A 56 -17.21 23.59 -25.17
N GLN A 57 -16.75 23.11 -26.34
CA GLN A 57 -16.04 21.83 -26.46
C GLN A 57 -14.68 21.88 -25.77
N ASP A 58 -13.93 22.96 -25.97
CA ASP A 58 -12.63 23.15 -25.36
C ASP A 58 -12.74 23.19 -23.83
N ILE A 59 -13.73 23.90 -23.29
CA ILE A 59 -14.00 23.94 -21.85
C ILE A 59 -14.29 22.54 -21.32
N ILE A 60 -15.19 21.78 -21.96
CA ILE A 60 -15.53 20.41 -21.54
C ILE A 60 -14.29 19.50 -21.62
N GLN A 61 -13.48 19.65 -22.67
CA GLN A 61 -12.25 18.87 -22.84
C GLN A 61 -11.26 19.16 -21.71
N GLN A 62 -11.01 20.44 -21.42
CA GLN A 62 -10.13 20.86 -20.33
C GLN A 62 -10.62 20.35 -18.97
N GLN A 63 -11.92 20.48 -18.68
CA GLN A 63 -12.51 19.96 -17.44
C GLN A 63 -12.32 18.45 -17.32
N LYS A 64 -12.55 17.68 -18.40
CA LYS A 64 -12.32 16.24 -18.38
C LYS A 64 -10.85 15.88 -18.16
N LEU A 65 -9.90 16.65 -18.72
CA LEU A 65 -8.46 16.46 -18.46
C LEU A 65 -8.14 16.69 -16.97
N GLN A 66 -8.67 17.76 -16.38
CA GLN A 66 -8.48 18.06 -14.96
C GLN A 66 -9.06 16.96 -14.07
N ILE A 67 -10.29 16.52 -14.33
CA ILE A 67 -10.92 15.42 -13.58
C ILE A 67 -10.10 14.14 -13.69
N ARG A 68 -9.56 13.82 -14.88
CA ARG A 68 -8.67 12.67 -15.06
C ARG A 68 -7.43 12.78 -14.18
N GLY A 69 -6.77 13.94 -14.16
CA GLY A 69 -5.61 14.18 -13.30
C GLY A 69 -5.93 14.04 -11.82
N MET A 70 -7.07 14.61 -11.38
CA MET A 70 -7.55 14.48 -10.01
C MET A 70 -7.81 13.01 -9.63
N GLN A 71 -8.49 12.24 -10.49
CA GLN A 71 -8.76 10.83 -10.21
C GLN A 71 -7.50 9.98 -10.19
N ALA A 72 -6.56 10.22 -11.11
CA ALA A 72 -5.27 9.54 -11.07
C ALA A 72 -4.54 9.81 -9.74
N THR A 73 -4.56 11.06 -9.29
CA THR A 73 -3.97 11.46 -8.00
C THR A 73 -4.67 10.79 -6.83
N MET A 74 -6.00 10.70 -6.86
CA MET A 74 -6.84 10.05 -5.86
C MET A 74 -6.52 8.55 -5.71
N VAL A 75 -6.31 7.85 -6.83
CA VAL A 75 -5.88 6.45 -6.84
C VAL A 75 -4.51 6.31 -6.17
N ILE A 76 -3.54 7.13 -6.57
CA ILE A 76 -2.19 7.10 -6.01
C ILE A 76 -2.22 7.39 -4.50
N GLN A 77 -3.01 8.37 -4.07
CA GLN A 77 -3.18 8.72 -2.67
C GLN A 77 -3.78 7.56 -1.86
N ASN A 78 -4.82 6.90 -2.37
CA ASN A 78 -5.41 5.74 -1.71
C ASN A 78 -4.39 4.62 -1.50
N VAL A 79 -3.58 4.31 -2.52
CA VAL A 79 -2.54 3.29 -2.43
C VAL A 79 -1.49 3.69 -1.39
N TYR A 80 -0.96 4.91 -1.50
CA TYR A 80 0.07 5.40 -0.58
C TYR A 80 -0.40 5.44 0.88
N VAL A 81 -1.63 5.90 1.12
CA VAL A 81 -2.22 5.93 2.46
C VAL A 81 -2.44 4.52 3.00
N GLY A 82 -2.87 3.58 2.15
CA GLY A 82 -2.97 2.17 2.50
C GLY A 82 -1.63 1.57 2.93
N ASP A 83 -0.57 1.78 2.14
CA ASP A 83 0.78 1.30 2.45
C ASP A 83 1.33 1.93 3.73
N SER A 84 1.13 3.22 3.92
CA SER A 84 1.56 3.94 5.12
C SER A 84 0.86 3.42 6.37
N HIS A 85 -0.43 3.11 6.25
CA HIS A 85 -1.24 2.56 7.35
C HIS A 85 -0.78 1.15 7.73
N LEU A 86 -0.47 0.31 6.73
CA LEU A 86 0.09 -1.03 6.95
C LEU A 86 1.45 -0.96 7.67
N GLN A 87 2.35 -0.08 7.23
CA GLN A 87 3.65 0.11 7.91
C GLN A 87 3.48 0.59 9.35
N LEU A 88 2.52 1.48 9.60
CA LEU A 88 2.23 1.98 10.93
C LEU A 88 1.66 0.87 11.82
N GLN A 89 0.77 0.04 11.30
CA GLN A 89 0.27 -1.16 11.98
C GLN A 89 1.42 -2.11 12.35
N GLU A 90 2.28 -2.45 11.39
CA GLU A 90 3.44 -3.32 11.66
C GLU A 90 4.34 -2.75 12.75
N HIS A 91 4.61 -1.45 12.72
CA HIS A 91 5.45 -0.80 13.71
C HIS A 91 4.81 -0.81 15.11
N GLU A 92 3.51 -0.56 15.22
CA GLU A 92 2.77 -0.68 16.48
C GLU A 92 2.76 -2.12 17.00
N GLU A 93 2.57 -3.11 16.13
CA GLU A 93 2.64 -4.52 16.50
C GLU A 93 4.04 -4.93 16.96
N ARG A 94 5.10 -4.50 16.28
CA ARG A 94 6.49 -4.74 16.68
C ARG A 94 6.79 -4.15 18.06
N LYS A 95 6.24 -2.97 18.38
CA LYS A 95 6.36 -2.35 19.70
C LYS A 95 5.62 -3.12 20.80
N LYS A 96 4.49 -3.75 20.47
CA LYS A 96 3.71 -4.59 21.39
C LYS A 96 4.38 -5.93 21.67
N ARG A 97 5.22 -6.44 20.75
CA ARG A 97 5.94 -7.70 20.96
C ARG A 97 6.91 -7.55 22.14
N PRO A 98 6.92 -8.49 23.11
CA PRO A 98 7.91 -8.47 24.17
C PRO A 98 9.30 -8.51 23.53
N LYS A 99 10.19 -7.61 23.97
CA LYS A 99 11.60 -7.66 23.54
C LYS A 99 12.14 -9.04 23.91
N LYS A 100 12.60 -9.81 22.92
CA LYS A 100 13.33 -11.06 23.19
C LYS A 100 14.40 -10.74 24.22
N ARG A 101 14.42 -11.46 25.34
CA ARG A 101 15.53 -11.40 26.32
C ARG A 101 16.73 -12.08 25.67
N THR A 102 17.37 -11.43 24.70
CA THR A 102 18.59 -11.92 24.03
C THR A 102 19.82 -11.94 24.95
N ARG A 103 19.64 -11.63 26.25
CA ARG A 103 20.72 -11.63 27.22
C ARG A 103 20.30 -12.49 28.41
N ILE A 104 21.05 -13.57 28.62
CA ILE A 104 20.96 -14.49 29.77
C ILE A 104 20.91 -13.72 31.10
N MET A 105 21.51 -12.51 31.14
CA MET A 105 21.46 -11.58 32.28
C MET A 105 21.20 -10.13 31.82
N GLY A 106 19.98 -9.84 31.38
CA GLY A 106 19.57 -8.52 30.86
C GLY A 106 19.36 -7.42 31.91
N ASP A 107 19.44 -7.74 33.20
CA ASP A 107 19.18 -6.84 34.33
C ASP A 107 20.40 -6.00 34.76
N GLY A 108 21.60 -6.35 34.27
CA GLY A 108 22.85 -5.63 34.59
C GLY A 108 23.36 -5.87 36.02
N MET A 109 22.75 -6.80 36.76
CA MET A 109 23.13 -7.15 38.12
C MET A 109 24.12 -8.32 38.12
N ALA A 110 25.11 -8.27 39.01
CA ALA A 110 26.03 -9.39 39.19
C ALA A 110 25.29 -10.58 39.81
N LYS A 111 25.34 -11.74 39.15
CA LYS A 111 24.81 -13.01 39.68
C LYS A 111 25.94 -14.02 39.84
N LEU A 112 25.75 -14.95 40.78
CA LEU A 112 26.71 -16.01 41.04
C LEU A 112 26.66 -17.04 39.90
N MET A 113 27.76 -17.19 39.16
CA MET A 113 27.84 -18.08 37.99
C MET A 113 27.74 -19.57 38.35
N THR A 114 27.99 -19.93 39.61
CA THR A 114 27.95 -21.31 40.10
C THR A 114 26.62 -21.67 40.76
N GLY A 115 25.65 -20.74 40.81
CA GLY A 115 24.34 -21.04 41.34
C GLY A 115 23.51 -21.86 40.36
N ASP A 116 22.70 -22.78 40.87
CA ASP A 116 21.79 -23.62 40.06
C ASP A 116 20.85 -22.79 39.16
N GLU A 117 20.50 -21.59 39.60
CA GLU A 117 19.69 -20.63 38.83
C GLU A 117 20.41 -20.13 37.56
N PHE A 118 21.74 -20.00 37.59
CA PHE A 118 22.53 -19.58 36.43
C PHE A 118 22.65 -20.72 35.42
N THR A 119 22.93 -21.93 35.88
CA THR A 119 23.08 -23.11 35.02
C THR A 119 21.78 -23.41 34.29
N GLN A 120 20.65 -23.38 35.00
CA GLN A 120 19.33 -23.57 34.37
C GLN A 120 19.03 -22.50 33.32
N CYS A 121 19.36 -21.24 33.59
CA CYS A 121 19.14 -20.15 32.63
C CYS A 121 20.00 -20.27 31.36
N VAL A 122 21.22 -20.81 31.48
CA VAL A 122 22.10 -21.09 30.33
C VAL A 122 21.56 -22.25 29.50
N GLU A 123 21.12 -23.33 30.15
CA GLU A 123 20.50 -24.49 29.47
C GLU A 123 19.23 -24.10 28.70
N GLU A 124 18.35 -23.31 29.32
CA GLU A 124 17.15 -22.78 28.67
C GLU A 124 17.49 -21.91 27.45
N HIS A 125 18.51 -21.04 27.56
CA HIS A 125 18.94 -20.19 26.46
C HIS A 125 19.60 -20.98 25.32
N GLU A 126 20.37 -22.02 25.63
CA GLU A 126 20.97 -22.90 24.61
C GLU A 126 19.87 -23.68 23.87
N GLN A 127 18.89 -24.20 24.61
CA GLN A 127 17.74 -24.89 24.04
C GLN A 127 16.90 -23.97 23.13
N GLU A 128 16.62 -22.74 23.57
CA GLU A 128 15.95 -21.73 22.74
C GLU A 128 16.74 -21.41 21.46
N GLY A 129 18.07 -21.34 21.55
CA GLY A 129 18.94 -21.14 20.40
C GLY A 129 18.88 -22.29 19.40
N ILE A 130 18.90 -23.54 19.90
CA ILE A 130 18.75 -24.75 19.08
C ILE A 130 17.38 -24.76 18.38
N ASP A 131 16.31 -24.43 19.10
CA ASP A 131 14.95 -24.45 18.55
C ASP A 131 14.73 -23.31 17.53
N GLU A 132 15.32 -22.13 17.76
CA GLU A 132 15.30 -21.04 16.77
C GLU A 132 16.08 -21.40 15.50
N GLN A 133 17.21 -22.12 15.62
CA GLN A 133 17.96 -22.58 14.46
C GLN A 133 17.18 -23.63 13.66
N LYS A 134 16.59 -24.63 14.32
CA LYS A 134 15.72 -25.63 13.66
C LYS A 134 14.54 -24.98 12.94
N ALA A 135 13.92 -23.95 13.54
CA ALA A 135 12.83 -23.22 12.92
C ALA A 135 13.27 -22.42 11.68
N LYS A 136 14.51 -21.89 11.67
CA LYS A 136 15.07 -21.23 10.48
C LYS A 136 15.35 -22.25 9.38
N ASP A 137 15.97 -23.37 9.73
CA ASP A 137 16.32 -24.42 8.76
C ASP A 137 15.04 -24.99 8.10
N ALA A 138 14.00 -25.28 8.89
CA ALA A 138 12.70 -25.71 8.37
C ALA A 138 12.03 -24.68 7.44
N ARG A 139 12.22 -23.37 7.68
CA ARG A 139 11.72 -22.32 6.78
C ARG A 139 12.48 -22.28 5.46
N VAL A 140 13.79 -22.49 5.50
CA VAL A 140 14.63 -22.57 4.29
C VAL A 140 14.21 -23.76 3.44
N GLU A 141 14.06 -24.94 4.05
CA GLU A 141 13.60 -26.15 3.37
C GLU A 141 12.23 -25.94 2.70
N LEU A 142 11.27 -25.35 3.43
CA LEU A 142 9.95 -25.03 2.86
C LEU A 142 10.05 -24.10 1.65
N MET A 143 10.89 -23.06 1.74
CA MET A 143 11.10 -22.09 0.66
C MET A 143 11.73 -22.75 -0.57
N GLU A 144 12.66 -23.68 -0.37
CA GLU A 144 13.26 -24.46 -1.45
C GLU A 144 12.23 -25.36 -2.14
N HIS A 145 11.41 -26.09 -1.36
CA HIS A 145 10.32 -26.90 -1.91
C HIS A 145 9.33 -26.06 -2.72
N TYR A 146 8.93 -24.90 -2.19
CA TYR A 146 8.04 -23.97 -2.88
C TYR A 146 8.65 -23.48 -4.19
N LYS A 147 9.94 -23.11 -4.19
CA LYS A 147 10.65 -22.65 -5.38
C LYS A 147 10.75 -23.74 -6.45
N MET A 148 10.96 -24.99 -6.05
CA MET A 148 10.98 -26.13 -6.98
C MET A 148 9.59 -26.37 -7.59
N ALA A 149 8.53 -26.35 -6.77
CA ALA A 149 7.16 -26.52 -7.24
C ALA A 149 6.73 -25.42 -8.23
N ILE A 150 7.13 -24.17 -8.02
CA ILE A 150 6.89 -23.06 -8.96
C ILE A 150 7.59 -23.34 -10.29
N LYS A 151 8.87 -23.72 -10.28
CA LYS A 151 9.62 -23.98 -11.51
C LYS A 151 8.95 -25.08 -12.34
N GLU A 152 8.54 -26.17 -11.70
CA GLU A 152 7.81 -27.24 -12.38
C GLU A 152 6.48 -26.74 -12.97
N TRP A 153 5.75 -25.87 -12.26
CA TRP A 153 4.51 -25.29 -12.76
C TRP A 153 4.74 -24.37 -13.97
N GLU A 154 5.76 -23.51 -13.92
CA GLU A 154 6.16 -22.64 -15.03
C GLU A 154 6.58 -23.44 -16.27
N GLU A 155 7.29 -24.55 -16.09
CA GLU A 155 7.68 -25.45 -17.17
C GLU A 155 6.46 -26.14 -17.80
N ARG A 156 5.48 -26.57 -17.01
CA ARG A 156 4.21 -27.14 -17.51
C ARG A 156 3.38 -26.11 -18.27
N GLU A 157 3.32 -24.86 -17.82
CA GLU A 157 2.61 -23.78 -18.51
C GLU A 157 3.28 -23.40 -19.83
N LYS A 158 4.61 -23.42 -19.93
CA LYS A 158 5.32 -23.18 -21.20
C LYS A 158 5.13 -24.28 -22.25
N GLN A 159 4.76 -25.49 -21.81
CA GLN A 159 4.46 -26.61 -22.71
C GLN A 159 2.99 -26.66 -23.16
N ARG A 160 2.13 -25.80 -22.62
CA ARG A 160 0.75 -25.58 -23.08
C ARG A 160 0.70 -24.53 -24.19
#